data_AF-A0A178F7X6-F1
#
_entry.id   AF-A0A178F7X6-F1
#
_cell.length_a   1.000
_cell.length_b   1.000
_cell.length_c   1.000
_cell.angle_alpha   90.00
_cell.angle_beta   90.00
_cell.angle_gamma   90.00
#
_symmetry.space_group_name_H-M   'P 1'
#
loop_
_entity.id
_entity.type
_entity.pdbx_description
1 polymer ?
#
loop_
_entity_poly.entity_id
_entity_poly.type
_entity_poly.pdbx_seq_one_letter_code
_entity_poly.pdbx_strand_id
1 'polypeptide(L)'
;MGTYAETRCEYESSHSSLHPIDIPAVTGLTVDHVTRLILTIGRRNYRLAPSGVGCRFWVKTIIEDLEGAGYIHPNGKDAIMQAYKDLQYNYSRDKSPEFEAIVPGAFV
;
A
#
# COMPACT_ATOMS: atom_id res chain seq x y z
N MET A 1 19.22 26.02 28.79
CA MET A 1 18.10 25.07 28.65
C MET A 1 17.62 25.15 27.20
N GLY A 2 17.57 24.02 26.49
CA GLY A 2 17.06 23.98 25.11
C GLY A 2 15.56 23.70 25.10
N THR A 3 14.81 24.46 24.32
CA THR A 3 13.38 24.24 24.11
C THR A 3 13.21 23.14 23.06
N TYR A 4 12.46 22.09 23.37
CA TYR A 4 12.04 21.10 22.37
C TYR A 4 11.08 21.77 21.38
N ALA A 5 11.32 21.59 20.09
CA ALA A 5 10.44 22.06 19.01
C ALA A 5 10.08 20.86 18.12
N GLU A 6 8.79 20.64 17.92
CA GLU A 6 8.27 19.63 17.02
C GLU A 6 8.10 20.24 15.63
N THR A 7 8.81 19.72 14.64
CA THR A 7 8.69 20.16 13.24
C THR A 7 7.92 19.09 12.48
N ARG A 8 6.79 19.48 11.88
CA ARG A 8 6.09 18.61 10.92
C ARG A 8 6.78 18.74 9.57
N CYS A 9 7.43 17.66 9.15
CA CYS A 9 7.95 17.53 7.80
C CYS A 9 6.87 16.90 6.91
N GLU A 10 6.68 17.43 5.71
CA GLU A 10 5.90 16.75 4.69
C GLU A 10 6.72 15.57 4.14
N TYR A 11 6.04 14.53 3.67
CA TYR A 11 6.72 13.47 2.93
C TYR A 11 7.17 14.02 1.57
N GLU A 12 8.47 13.93 1.30
CA GLU A 12 8.96 14.19 -0.06
C GLU A 12 8.48 13.08 -0.99
N SER A 13 7.84 13.49 -2.09
CA SER A 13 7.42 12.55 -3.13
C SER A 13 8.65 12.02 -3.87
N SER A 14 8.72 10.70 -4.06
CA SER A 14 9.80 10.11 -4.83
C SER A 14 9.75 10.58 -6.29
N HIS A 15 10.89 11.02 -6.82
CA HIS A 15 11.07 11.33 -8.25
C HIS A 15 10.95 10.10 -9.17
N SER A 16 10.91 8.89 -8.60
CA SER A 16 10.67 7.64 -9.33
C SER A 16 9.26 7.08 -9.13
N SER A 17 8.40 7.77 -8.36
CA SER A 17 7.00 7.36 -8.22
C SER A 17 6.27 7.53 -9.55
N LEU A 18 5.31 6.62 -9.83
CA LEU A 18 4.44 6.74 -10.99
C LEU A 18 3.58 8.00 -10.89
N HIS A 19 2.79 8.05 -9.81
CA HIS A 19 2.03 9.20 -9.31
C HIS A 19 1.60 8.88 -7.86
N PRO A 20 1.24 9.89 -7.05
CA PRO A 20 0.65 9.64 -5.74
C PRO A 20 -0.72 8.96 -5.87
N ILE A 21 -1.04 8.09 -4.91
CA ILE A 21 -2.37 7.53 -4.70
C ILE A 21 -2.68 7.66 -3.21
N ASP A 22 -3.66 8.49 -2.89
CA ASP A 22 -4.10 8.71 -1.52
C ASP A 22 -5.39 7.92 -1.26
N ILE A 23 -5.30 6.92 -0.38
CA ILE A 23 -6.45 6.14 0.07
C ILE A 23 -6.87 6.70 1.45
N PRO A 24 -8.01 7.40 1.55
CA PRO A 24 -8.40 8.08 2.78
C PRO A 24 -8.79 7.07 3.86
N ALA A 25 -8.21 7.23 5.05
CA ALA A 25 -8.58 6.46 6.24
C ALA A 25 -9.89 6.97 6.87
N VAL A 26 -10.61 6.09 7.57
CA VAL A 26 -11.74 6.49 8.41
C VAL A 26 -11.28 7.35 9.60
N THR A 27 -12.16 8.21 10.09
CA THR A 27 -11.90 9.04 11.28
C THR A 27 -11.63 8.16 12.51
N GLY A 28 -10.58 8.50 13.27
CA GLY A 28 -10.21 7.76 14.47
C GLY A 28 -9.39 6.49 14.22
N LEU A 29 -9.05 6.17 12.97
CA LEU A 29 -8.08 5.13 12.67
C LEU A 29 -6.70 5.52 13.20
N THR A 30 -6.01 4.58 13.84
CA THR A 30 -4.66 4.77 14.39
C THR A 30 -3.69 3.78 13.77
N VAL A 31 -2.38 4.06 13.90
CA VAL A 31 -1.32 3.12 13.50
C VAL A 31 -1.40 1.81 14.31
N ASP A 32 -1.85 1.84 15.57
CA ASP A 32 -2.05 0.61 16.38
C ASP A 32 -3.12 -0.29 15.76
N HIS A 33 -4.26 0.27 15.33
CA HIS A 33 -5.33 -0.51 14.70
C HIS A 33 -4.82 -1.25 13.45
N VAL A 34 -4.09 -0.54 12.58
CA VAL A 34 -3.51 -1.11 11.35
C VAL A 34 -2.46 -2.18 11.68
N THR A 35 -1.54 -1.87 12.58
CA THR A 35 -0.46 -2.78 12.96
C THR A 35 -1.01 -4.06 13.59
N ARG A 36 -2.01 -3.92 14.48
CA ARG A 36 -2.68 -5.04 15.12
C ARG A 36 -3.40 -5.93 14.11
N LEU A 37 -4.12 -5.35 13.14
CA LEU A 37 -4.77 -6.10 12.07
C LEU A 37 -3.75 -6.96 11.29
N ILE A 38 -2.70 -6.33 10.77
CA ILE A 38 -1.65 -6.98 9.96
C ILE A 38 -0.98 -8.13 10.73
N LEU A 39 -0.69 -7.92 12.01
CA LEU A 39 -0.06 -8.94 12.86
C LEU A 39 -1.03 -10.09 13.19
N THR A 40 -2.30 -9.78 13.47
CA THR A 40 -3.31 -10.77 13.87
C THR A 40 -3.65 -11.72 12.73
N ILE A 41 -3.77 -11.21 11.50
CA ILE A 41 -4.08 -12.02 10.32
C ILE A 41 -2.82 -12.59 9.64
N GLY A 42 -1.64 -12.42 10.25
CA GLY A 42 -0.40 -13.05 9.81
C GLY A 42 0.26 -12.46 8.57
N ARG A 43 -0.06 -11.21 8.17
CA ARG A 43 0.53 -10.59 6.96
C ARG A 43 2.03 -10.35 7.04
N ARG A 44 2.61 -10.39 8.24
CA ARG A 44 4.07 -10.38 8.45
C ARG A 44 4.78 -11.63 7.92
N ASN A 45 4.06 -12.75 7.78
CA ASN A 45 4.63 -14.02 7.33
C ASN A 45 4.59 -14.16 5.80
N TYR A 46 4.54 -13.03 5.07
CA TYR A 46 4.49 -13.05 3.62
C TYR A 46 5.83 -13.52 3.03
N ARG A 47 5.74 -14.45 2.08
CA ARG A 47 6.84 -14.93 1.26
C ARG A 47 6.55 -14.56 -0.19
N LEU A 48 7.53 -13.94 -0.84
CA LEU A 48 7.48 -13.65 -2.27
C LEU A 48 7.34 -14.94 -3.10
N ALA A 49 6.84 -14.80 -4.32
CA ALA A 49 6.82 -15.90 -5.27
C ALA A 49 8.26 -16.39 -5.56
N PRO A 50 8.46 -17.65 -5.98
CA PRO A 50 9.80 -18.20 -6.26
C PRO A 50 10.62 -17.38 -7.28
N SER A 51 9.95 -16.65 -8.17
CA SER A 51 10.56 -15.72 -9.13
C SER A 51 11.14 -14.44 -8.52
N GLY A 52 10.99 -14.24 -7.21
CA GLY A 52 11.40 -13.01 -6.52
C GLY A 52 10.42 -11.85 -6.67
N VAL A 53 9.32 -12.03 -7.42
CA VAL A 53 8.23 -11.06 -7.53
C VAL A 53 7.10 -11.35 -6.51
N GLY A 54 6.18 -10.40 -6.34
CA GLY A 54 5.02 -10.58 -5.45
C GLY A 54 4.73 -9.39 -4.54
N CYS A 55 5.60 -8.37 -4.51
CA CYS A 55 5.34 -7.14 -3.76
C CYS A 55 3.97 -6.51 -4.11
N ARG A 56 3.59 -6.53 -5.40
CA ARG A 56 2.29 -6.03 -5.87
C ARG A 56 1.11 -6.85 -5.33
N PHE A 57 1.28 -8.17 -5.20
CA PHE A 57 0.28 -9.05 -4.58
C PHE A 57 0.12 -8.70 -3.10
N TRP A 58 1.22 -8.54 -2.37
CA TRP A 58 1.18 -8.14 -0.97
C TRP A 58 0.46 -6.81 -0.78
N VAL A 59 0.81 -5.77 -1.55
CA VAL A 59 0.16 -4.44 -1.47
C VAL A 59 -1.34 -4.56 -1.75
N LYS A 60 -1.73 -5.27 -2.83
CA LYS A 60 -3.14 -5.51 -3.15
C LYS A 60 -3.88 -6.16 -1.98
N THR A 61 -3.30 -7.22 -1.40
CA THR A 61 -3.89 -7.92 -0.25
C THR A 61 -4.02 -7.01 0.98
N ILE A 62 -3.03 -6.16 1.28
CA ILE A 62 -3.15 -5.21 2.39
C ILE A 62 -4.29 -4.22 2.16
N ILE A 63 -4.46 -3.71 0.94
CA ILE A 63 -5.59 -2.82 0.62
C ILE A 63 -6.93 -3.55 0.85
N GLU A 64 -7.06 -4.80 0.39
CA GLU A 64 -8.25 -5.63 0.60
C GLU A 64 -8.53 -5.89 2.09
N ASP A 65 -7.50 -6.12 2.90
CA ASP A 65 -7.65 -6.31 4.35
C ASP A 65 -8.12 -5.04 5.05
N LEU A 66 -7.57 -3.88 4.66
CA LEU A 66 -7.97 -2.58 5.19
C LEU A 66 -9.41 -2.23 4.78
N GLU A 67 -9.79 -2.53 3.54
CA GLU A 67 -11.16 -2.38 3.06
C GLU A 67 -12.12 -3.30 3.85
N GLY A 68 -11.77 -4.59 3.98
CA GLY A 68 -12.57 -5.58 4.70
C GLY A 68 -12.71 -5.30 6.20
N ALA A 69 -11.71 -4.66 6.81
CA ALA A 69 -11.77 -4.19 8.19
C ALA A 69 -12.55 -2.87 8.36
N GLY A 70 -13.00 -2.24 7.26
CA GLY A 70 -13.70 -0.95 7.29
C GLY A 70 -12.80 0.23 7.63
N TYR A 71 -11.50 0.13 7.35
CA TYR A 71 -10.51 1.16 7.69
C TYR A 71 -10.36 2.24 6.61
N ILE A 72 -10.92 1.99 5.42
CA ILE A 72 -10.92 2.94 4.31
C ILE A 72 -12.24 3.73 4.31
N HIS A 73 -12.13 5.05 4.20
CA HIS A 73 -13.30 5.92 4.12
C HIS A 73 -14.10 5.64 2.84
N PRO A 74 -15.44 5.72 2.84
CA PRO A 74 -16.27 5.37 1.69
C PRO A 74 -15.96 6.10 0.37
N ASN A 75 -15.36 7.30 0.44
CA ASN A 75 -14.91 8.06 -0.75
C ASN A 75 -13.59 7.54 -1.34
N GLY A 76 -12.94 6.56 -0.73
CA GLY A 76 -11.66 5.98 -1.17
C GLY A 76 -11.78 4.94 -2.29
N LYS A 77 -12.99 4.57 -2.72
CA LYS A 77 -13.20 3.48 -3.69
C LYS A 77 -12.51 3.73 -5.04
N ASP A 78 -12.56 4.96 -5.55
CA ASP A 78 -11.91 5.30 -6.81
C ASP A 78 -10.38 5.18 -6.69
N ALA A 79 -9.81 5.57 -5.56
CA ALA A 79 -8.38 5.43 -5.28
C ALA A 79 -7.95 3.95 -5.18
N ILE A 80 -8.77 3.10 -4.57
CA ILE A 80 -8.56 1.64 -4.55
C ILE A 80 -8.56 1.07 -5.98
N MET A 81 -9.56 1.41 -6.78
CA MET A 81 -9.65 0.93 -8.18
C MET A 81 -8.45 1.38 -9.00
N GLN A 82 -8.00 2.62 -8.82
CA GLN A 82 -6.81 3.14 -9.49
C GLN A 82 -5.57 2.37 -9.04
N ALA A 83 -5.38 2.13 -7.73
CA ALA A 83 -4.29 1.31 -7.22
C ALA A 83 -4.28 -0.10 -7.83
N TYR A 84 -5.44 -0.76 -7.93
CA TYR A 84 -5.55 -2.09 -8.54
C TYR A 84 -5.24 -2.09 -10.04
N LYS A 85 -5.54 -1.00 -10.74
CA LYS A 85 -5.17 -0.82 -12.14
C LYS A 85 -3.66 -0.68 -12.27
N ASP A 86 -3.04 0.19 -11.46
CA ASP A 86 -1.61 0.47 -11.56
C ASP A 86 -0.75 -0.73 -11.15
N LEU A 87 -1.18 -1.51 -10.16
CA LEU A 87 -0.50 -2.74 -9.73
C LEU A 87 -0.42 -3.84 -10.80
N GLN A 88 -1.14 -3.73 -11.92
CA GLN A 88 -1.10 -4.70 -13.03
C GLN A 88 -0.10 -4.36 -14.14
N TYR A 89 0.71 -3.32 -13.94
CA TYR A 89 1.69 -2.90 -14.92
C TYR A 89 3.09 -2.84 -14.30
N ASN A 90 4.09 -2.97 -15.17
CA ASN A 90 5.47 -2.63 -14.90
C ASN A 90 5.76 -1.26 -15.53
N TYR A 91 6.47 -0.42 -14.78
CA TYR A 91 6.79 0.95 -15.19
C TYR A 91 8.30 1.10 -15.28
N SER A 92 8.76 1.64 -16.40
CA SER A 92 10.16 1.96 -16.64
C SER A 92 10.24 3.39 -17.16
N ARG A 93 11.30 4.10 -16.78
CA ARG A 93 11.53 5.47 -17.24
C ARG A 93 11.52 5.50 -18.78
N ASP A 94 10.80 6.48 -19.33
CA ASP A 94 10.69 6.75 -20.77
C ASP A 94 10.10 5.60 -21.61
N LYS A 95 9.42 4.63 -20.98
CA LYS A 95 8.73 3.53 -21.67
C LYS A 95 7.24 3.56 -21.39
N SER A 96 6.45 3.07 -22.34
CA SER A 96 5.04 2.79 -22.09
C SER A 96 4.91 1.70 -21.01
N PRO A 97 3.90 1.78 -20.12
CA PRO A 97 3.64 0.74 -19.14
C PRO A 97 3.42 -0.61 -19.83
N GLU A 98 4.06 -1.66 -19.31
CA GLU A 98 3.93 -3.02 -19.82
C GLU A 98 3.02 -3.81 -18.89
N PHE A 99 1.97 -4.45 -19.42
CA PHE A 99 1.10 -5.28 -18.61
C PHE A 99 1.89 -6.44 -18.02
N GLU A 100 1.81 -6.60 -16.71
CA GLU A 100 2.47 -7.67 -16.00
C GLU A 100 1.55 -8.12 -14.87
N ALA A 101 0.91 -9.27 -15.08
CA ALA A 101 -0.05 -9.83 -14.14
C ALA A 101 0.56 -9.95 -12.72
N ILE A 102 -0.29 -9.72 -11.72
CA ILE A 102 0.10 -9.88 -10.32
C ILE A 102 0.35 -11.37 -10.05
N VAL A 103 1.60 -11.72 -9.74
CA VAL A 103 1.97 -13.07 -9.35
C VAL A 103 1.76 -13.24 -7.84
N PRO A 104 0.97 -14.23 -7.39
CA PRO A 104 0.73 -14.45 -5.97
C PRO A 104 1.99 -14.94 -5.25
N GLY A 105 2.23 -14.40 -4.06
CA GLY A 105 3.12 -15.02 -3.08
C GLY A 105 2.32 -15.88 -2.11
N ALA A 106 2.90 -16.20 -0.95
CA ALA A 106 2.25 -17.02 0.07
C ALA A 106 2.31 -16.36 1.45
N PHE A 107 1.26 -16.50 2.24
CA PHE A 107 1.28 -16.19 3.67
C PHE A 107 1.41 -17.52 4.42
N VAL A 108 2.48 -17.68 5.22
CA VAL A 108 2.81 -18.94 5.92
C VAL A 108 2.60 -18.90 7.42
#